data_AF-A0A7C6IP75-F1
#
_entry.id   AF-A0A7C6IP75-F1
#
_cell.length_a   1.000
_cell.length_b   1.000
_cell.length_c   1.000
_cell.angle_alpha   90.00
_cell.angle_beta   90.00
_cell.angle_gamma   90.00
#
_symmetry.space_group_name_H-M   'P 1'
#
loop_
_entity.id
_entity.type
_entity.pdbx_description
1 polymer ?
#
loop_
_entity_poly.entity_id
_entity_poly.type
_entity_poly.pdbx_seq_one_letter_code
_entity_poly.pdbx_strand_id
1 'polypeptide(L)' 'MTCGHCQKRVEDTLNNLEGLEAKVNLKKEEALITVNGEWNGQTVREAIGEAGYEVVSITDKKSLFGR' A
#
# COMPACT_ATOMS: atom_id res chain seq x y z
N MET A 1 -10.08 8.60 -1.29
CA MET A 1 -10.96 7.40 -1.40
C MET A 1 -12.27 7.71 -0.69
N THR A 2 -13.46 7.31 -1.18
CA THR A 2 -14.75 7.90 -0.70
C THR A 2 -15.70 6.95 0.06
N CYS A 3 -15.47 5.63 0.11
CA CYS A 3 -16.34 4.72 0.86
C CYS A 3 -15.61 3.49 1.43
N GLY A 4 -16.26 2.77 2.36
CA GLY A 4 -15.70 1.55 2.96
C GLY A 4 -15.43 0.41 1.95
N HIS A 5 -16.16 0.38 0.83
CA HIS A 5 -15.87 -0.53 -0.27
C HIS A 5 -14.58 -0.16 -1.02
N CYS A 6 -14.32 1.14 -1.23
CA CYS A 6 -13.06 1.62 -1.79
C CYS A 6 -11.88 1.23 -0.88
N GLN A 7 -12.07 1.39 0.44
CA GLN A 7 -11.08 0.98 1.44
C GLN A 7 -10.73 -0.50 1.30
N LYS A 8 -11.74 -1.38 1.35
CA LYS A 8 -11.52 -2.83 1.22
C LYS A 8 -10.83 -3.20 -0.07
N ARG A 9 -11.25 -2.64 -1.21
CA ARG A 9 -10.62 -2.93 -2.50
C ARG A 9 -9.10 -2.70 -2.48
N VAL A 10 -8.66 -1.55 -1.96
CA VAL A 10 -7.23 -1.22 -1.88
C VAL A 10 -6.52 -2.11 -0.86
N GLU A 11 -7.14 -2.36 0.29
CA GLU A 11 -6.59 -3.25 1.32
C GLU A 11 -6.38 -4.66 0.78
N ASP A 12 -7.39 -5.24 0.12
CA ASP A 12 -7.33 -6.56 -0.50
C ASP A 12 -6.27 -6.61 -1.62
N THR A 13 -6.21 -5.58 -2.46
CA THR A 13 -5.21 -5.48 -3.54
C THR A 13 -3.79 -5.53 -2.99
N LEU A 14 -3.51 -4.78 -1.93
CA LEU A 14 -2.19 -4.75 -1.29
C LEU A 14 -1.88 -6.04 -0.53
N ASN A 15 -2.86 -6.65 0.13
CA ASN A 15 -2.69 -7.92 0.84
C ASN A 15 -2.54 -9.14 -0.10
N ASN A 16 -2.92 -9.00 -1.37
CA ASN A 16 -2.64 -10.02 -2.39
C ASN A 16 -1.18 -10.03 -2.86
N LEU A 17 -0.39 -9.00 -2.52
CA LEU A 17 1.03 -8.96 -2.84
C LEU A 17 1.81 -9.79 -1.82
N GLU A 18 2.66 -10.69 -2.32
CA GLU A 18 3.46 -11.56 -1.46
C GLU A 18 4.41 -10.76 -0.56
N GLY A 19 4.50 -11.17 0.70
CA GLY A 19 5.40 -10.53 1.68
C GLY A 19 4.90 -9.20 2.24
N LEU A 20 3.68 -8.76 1.88
CA LEU A 20 3.06 -7.52 2.36
C LEU A 20 1.82 -7.81 3.20
N GLU A 21 1.68 -7.11 4.33
CA GLU A 21 0.42 -7.00 5.08
C GLU A 21 0.01 -5.54 5.12
N ALA A 22 -1.13 -5.20 4.53
CA ALA A 22 -1.64 -3.84 4.41
C ALA A 22 -2.88 -3.60 5.28
N LYS A 23 -2.92 -2.40 5.88
CA LYS A 23 -4.09 -1.87 6.60
C LYS A 23 -4.38 -0.47 6.10
N VAL A 24 -5.58 -0.26 5.56
CA VAL A 24 -5.98 1.03 4.99
C VAL A 24 -6.76 1.85 6.02
N ASN A 25 -6.37 3.10 6.19
CA ASN A 25 -7.04 4.06 7.05
C ASN A 25 -7.75 5.12 6.20
N LEU A 26 -9.04 4.95 5.98
CA LEU A 26 -9.85 5.88 5.19
C LEU A 26 -9.89 7.30 5.80
N LYS A 27 -9.81 7.44 7.13
CA LYS A 27 -9.83 8.77 7.78
C LYS A 27 -8.55 9.57 7.52
N LYS A 28 -7.43 8.88 7.32
CA LYS A 28 -6.13 9.48 7.03
C LYS A 28 -5.79 9.46 5.55
N GLU A 29 -6.59 8.77 4.74
CA GLU A 29 -6.32 8.52 3.31
C GLU A 29 -4.94 7.86 3.07
N GLU A 30 -4.54 7.00 4.00
CA GLU A 30 -3.22 6.35 4.01
C GLU A 30 -3.36 4.84 4.17
N ALA A 31 -2.43 4.09 3.55
CA ALA A 31 -2.25 2.65 3.78
C ALA A 31 -0.95 2.40 4.53
N LEU A 32 -1.04 1.67 5.65
CA LEU A 32 0.12 1.18 6.37
C LEU A 32 0.44 -0.22 5.88
N ILE A 33 1.66 -0.43 5.39
CA ILE A 33 2.13 -1.70 4.87
C ILE A 33 3.24 -2.21 5.79
N THR A 34 3.08 -3.43 6.27
CA THR A 34 4.10 -4.20 6.96
C THR A 34 4.78 -5.09 5.94
N VAL A 35 6.09 -4.93 5.79
CA VAL A 35 6.88 -5.69 4.82
C VAL A 35 7.67 -6.78 5.53
N ASN A 36 7.42 -8.03 5.15
CA ASN A 36 8.11 -9.23 5.64
C ASN A 36 8.98 -9.83 4.52
N GLY A 37 9.96 -9.06 4.03
CA GLY A 37 10.87 -9.51 2.98
C GLY A 37 11.31 -8.38 2.05
N GLU A 38 11.58 -8.76 0.80
CA GLU A 38 11.80 -7.80 -0.29
C GLU A 38 10.45 -7.27 -0.78
N TRP A 39 10.43 -5.99 -1.14
CA TRP A 39 9.26 -5.36 -1.74
C TRP A 39 9.70 -4.36 -2.80
N ASN A 40 8.82 -4.12 -3.76
CA ASN A 40 9.06 -3.17 -4.83
C ASN A 40 7.95 -2.12 -4.85
N GLY A 41 8.34 -0.86 -4.64
CA GLY A 41 7.41 0.26 -4.71
C GLY A 41 6.78 0.47 -6.08
N GLN A 42 7.37 -0.05 -7.16
CA GLN A 42 6.76 -0.07 -8.49
C GLN A 42 5.57 -1.04 -8.53
N THR A 43 5.76 -2.28 -8.07
CA THR A 43 4.70 -3.30 -8.01
C THR A 43 3.50 -2.84 -7.18
N VAL A 44 3.76 -2.17 -6.05
CA VAL A 44 2.69 -1.56 -5.24
C VAL A 44 1.92 -0.50 -6.04
N ARG A 45 2.62 0.39 -6.76
CA ARG A 45 1.97 1.41 -7.58
C ARG A 45 1.13 0.82 -8.71
N GLU A 46 1.66 -0.20 -9.38
CA GLU A 46 0.98 -0.89 -10.47
C GLU A 46 -0.30 -1.57 -9.98
N ALA A 47 -0.23 -2.35 -8.89
CA ALA A 47 -1.39 -3.02 -8.33
C ALA A 47 -2.49 -2.02 -7.91
N ILE A 48 -2.10 -0.91 -7.28
CA ILE A 48 -3.05 0.15 -6.90
C ILE A 48 -3.62 0.88 -8.13
N GLY A 49 -2.79 1.08 -9.16
CA GLY A 49 -3.20 1.61 -10.47
C GLY A 49 -4.27 0.75 -11.13
N GLU A 50 -4.08 -0.57 -11.14
CA GLU A 50 -5.06 -1.55 -11.65
C GLU A 50 -6.35 -1.55 -10.83
N ALA A 51 -6.26 -1.30 -9.52
CA ALA A 51 -7.44 -1.11 -8.67
C ALA A 51 -8.19 0.21 -8.93
N GLY A 52 -7.63 1.11 -9.74
CA GLY A 52 -8.21 2.39 -10.16
C GLY A 52 -7.80 3.58 -9.31
N TYR A 53 -6.64 3.51 -8.64
CA TYR A 53 -6.15 4.57 -7.76
C TYR A 53 -4.71 4.95 -8.10
N GLU A 54 -4.32 6.18 -7.76
CA GLU A 54 -2.95 6.65 -7.92
C GLU A 54 -2.26 6.75 -6.55
N VAL A 55 -1.02 6.26 -6.47
CA VAL A 55 -0.20 6.38 -5.26
C VAL A 55 0.63 7.66 -5.34
N VAL A 56 0.27 8.64 -4.52
CA VAL A 56 0.92 9.97 -4.51
C VAL A 56 2.30 9.92 -3.85
N SER A 57 2.47 9.14 -2.79
CA SER A 57 3.74 9.01 -2.07
C SER A 57 3.85 7.64 -1.39
N ILE A 58 5.09 7.17 -1.25
CA ILE A 58 5.41 6.00 -0.44
C ILE A 58 6.55 6.41 0.47
N THR A 59 6.37 6.26 1.79
CA THR A 59 7.40 6.56 2.79
C THR A 59 7.83 5.27 3.46
N ASP A 60 9.04 4.83 3.14
CA ASP A 60 9.64 3.69 3.81
C ASP A 60 10.42 4.16 5.04
N LYS A 61 9.98 3.74 6.23
CA LYS A 61 10.66 4.08 7.49
C LYS A 61 11.93 3.24 7.73
N LYS A 62 12.13 2.16 6.97
CA LYS A 62 13.26 1.23 7.15
C LYS A 62 14.53 1.75 6.46
N SER A 63 14.38 2.47 5.35
CA SER A 63 15.46 3.00 4.51
C SER A 63 16.20 4.20 5.12
N LEU A 64 15.76 4.71 6.28
CA LEU A 64 16.42 5.83 6.97
C LEU A 64 17.69 5.42 7.75
N PHE A 65 17.97 4.12 7.91
CA PHE A 65 19.12 3.62 8.70
C PHE A 65 20.16 2.84 7.87
N GLY A 66 20.17 3.00 6.55
CA GLY A 66 21.09 2.29 5.64
C GLY A 66 22.16 3.17 5.02
N ARG A 67 23.06 3.76 5.83
CA ARG A 67 24.42 4.15 5.45
C ARG A 67 25.35 4.02 6.64
#